data_AF-A0A371WHF0-F1
#
_entry.id   AF-A0A371WHF0-F1
#
_cell.length_a   1.000
_cell.length_b   1.000
_cell.length_c   1.000
_cell.angle_alpha   90.00
_cell.angle_beta   90.00
_cell.angle_gamma   90.00
#
_symmetry.space_group_name_H-M   'P 1'
#
loop_
_entity.id
_entity.type
_entity.pdbx_description
1 polymer ?
#
loop_
_entity_poly.entity_id
_entity_poly.type
_entity_poly.pdbx_seq_one_letter_code
_entity_poly.pdbx_strand_id
1 'polypeptide(L)'
;MSRPYQMKKRATARDETRERIVRATMALHDEQGVATTSFADVAERAGVGPATVLRHFPTIGALVMACGAHVAEDMRPPFPADAPQLFQGLVTRQSRLERLVAELDAFYMRGAFRLLKAANDRDRIPELDQFLIMVDGGIEALIRETLAEEVPSEQLIGVLMALCSVSVWRGLKRTGLTERQRQGILVDLLKSAMAAVPSRRSAS
;
A
#
# COMPACT_ATOMS: atom_id res chain seq x y z
N MET A 1 -40.55 12.60 25.19
CA MET A 1 -39.44 11.71 24.77
C MET A 1 -39.00 12.01 23.33
N SER A 2 -38.24 13.11 23.05
CA SER A 2 -38.15 13.60 21.66
C SER A 2 -36.87 14.31 21.18
N ARG A 3 -35.81 14.46 21.98
CA ARG A 3 -34.58 15.19 21.55
C ARG A 3 -33.33 14.31 21.49
N PRO A 4 -32.99 13.50 22.50
CA PRO A 4 -31.80 12.63 22.44
C PRO A 4 -31.94 11.47 21.45
N TYR A 5 -33.12 10.87 21.30
CA TYR A 5 -33.36 9.79 20.33
C TYR A 5 -33.26 10.27 18.87
N GLN A 6 -33.76 11.47 18.57
CA GLN A 6 -33.66 12.07 17.24
C GLN A 6 -32.22 12.46 16.88
N MET A 7 -31.43 12.95 17.84
CA MET A 7 -30.00 13.23 17.61
C MET A 7 -29.21 11.95 17.36
N LYS A 8 -29.44 10.89 18.13
CA LYS A 8 -28.82 9.57 17.90
C LYS A 8 -29.18 9.01 16.52
N LYS A 9 -30.47 9.01 16.15
CA LYS A 9 -30.92 8.55 14.82
C LYS A 9 -30.32 9.38 13.67
N ARG A 10 -30.16 10.70 13.85
CA ARG A 10 -29.51 11.57 12.86
C ARG A 10 -28.01 11.32 12.76
N ALA A 11 -27.33 11.03 13.86
CA ALA A 11 -25.91 10.65 13.85
C ALA A 11 -25.71 9.34 13.09
N THR A 12 -26.49 8.30 13.41
CA THR A 12 -26.46 7.01 12.71
C THR A 12 -26.75 7.15 11.22
N ALA A 13 -27.79 7.91 10.83
CA ALA A 13 -28.11 8.14 9.42
C ALA A 13 -27.03 8.95 8.67
N ARG A 14 -26.35 9.88 9.36
CA ARG A 14 -25.22 10.63 8.82
C ARG A 14 -24.03 9.72 8.56
N ASP A 15 -23.75 8.81 9.49
CA ASP A 15 -22.63 7.86 9.38
C ASP A 15 -22.92 6.81 8.30
N GLU A 16 -24.14 6.28 8.22
CA GLU A 16 -24.58 5.39 7.12
C GLU A 16 -24.44 6.06 5.74
N THR A 17 -24.79 7.35 5.64
CA THR A 17 -24.66 8.10 4.39
C THR A 17 -23.20 8.31 4.03
N ARG A 18 -22.35 8.64 5.01
CA ARG A 18 -20.91 8.76 4.83
C ARG A 18 -20.32 7.44 4.31
N GLU A 19 -20.70 6.32 4.92
CA GLU A 19 -20.26 4.97 4.52
C GLU A 19 -20.70 4.59 3.11
N ARG A 20 -21.93 4.93 2.70
CA ARG A 20 -22.39 4.72 1.31
C ARG A 20 -21.54 5.51 0.32
N ILE A 21 -21.22 6.76 0.62
CA ILE A 21 -20.36 7.60 -0.22
C ILE A 21 -18.96 6.99 -0.33
N VAL A 22 -18.35 6.55 0.79
CA VAL A 22 -17.01 5.93 0.77
C VAL A 22 -17.00 4.67 -0.10
N ARG A 23 -17.97 3.76 0.07
CA ARG A 23 -18.05 2.54 -0.76
C ARG A 23 -18.24 2.85 -2.26
N ALA A 24 -19.10 3.82 -2.58
CA ALA A 24 -19.30 4.27 -3.96
C ALA A 24 -18.01 4.81 -4.57
N THR A 25 -17.28 5.65 -3.83
CA THR A 25 -15.99 6.21 -4.23
C THR A 25 -14.95 5.11 -4.44
N MET A 26 -14.84 4.12 -3.54
CA MET A 26 -13.89 3.01 -3.71
C MET A 26 -14.14 2.22 -4.99
N ALA A 27 -15.41 1.89 -5.28
CA ALA A 27 -15.77 1.18 -6.51
C ALA A 27 -15.41 1.99 -7.77
N LEU A 28 -15.69 3.29 -7.75
CA LEU A 28 -15.31 4.23 -8.82
C LEU A 28 -13.78 4.28 -9.03
N HIS A 29 -13.02 4.41 -7.95
CA HIS A 29 -11.56 4.43 -8.01
C HIS A 29 -10.99 3.13 -8.61
N ASP A 30 -11.54 1.98 -8.21
CA ASP A 30 -11.14 0.69 -8.75
C ASP A 30 -11.46 0.61 -10.25
N GLU A 31 -12.65 1.03 -10.69
CA GLU A 31 -13.08 1.01 -12.10
C GLU A 31 -12.22 1.94 -12.99
N GLN A 32 -12.22 3.24 -12.70
CA GLN A 32 -11.73 4.27 -13.64
C GLN A 32 -10.50 5.04 -13.15
N GLY A 33 -10.07 4.86 -11.90
CA GLY A 33 -9.00 5.63 -11.27
C GLY A 33 -9.52 6.80 -10.42
N VAL A 34 -8.64 7.39 -9.62
CA VAL A 34 -9.01 8.44 -8.67
C VAL A 34 -9.18 9.76 -9.39
N ALA A 35 -8.24 10.10 -10.27
CA ALA A 35 -8.22 11.42 -10.91
C ALA A 35 -9.25 11.60 -12.02
N THR A 36 -9.96 10.53 -12.41
CA THR A 36 -11.09 10.53 -13.35
C THR A 36 -12.44 10.50 -12.63
N THR A 37 -12.46 10.25 -11.32
CA THR A 37 -13.68 10.14 -10.53
C THR A 37 -14.18 11.51 -10.10
N SER A 38 -15.41 11.86 -10.50
CA SER A 38 -16.03 13.13 -10.16
C SER A 38 -16.99 13.02 -8.97
N PHE A 39 -17.26 14.15 -8.31
CA PHE A 39 -18.28 14.22 -7.27
C PHE A 39 -19.69 13.87 -7.77
N ALA A 40 -19.98 14.09 -9.06
CA ALA A 40 -21.25 13.74 -9.67
C ALA A 40 -21.40 12.23 -9.77
N ASP A 41 -20.36 11.53 -10.26
CA ASP A 41 -20.35 10.07 -10.37
C ASP A 41 -20.53 9.42 -8.99
N VAL A 42 -19.83 9.93 -7.98
CA VAL A 42 -19.93 9.46 -6.59
C VAL A 42 -21.34 9.67 -6.06
N ALA A 43 -21.93 10.84 -6.31
CA ALA A 43 -23.28 11.16 -5.85
C ALA A 43 -24.33 10.22 -6.47
N GLU A 44 -24.26 10.02 -7.78
CA GLU A 44 -25.12 9.11 -8.53
C GLU A 44 -25.01 7.67 -7.98
N ARG A 45 -23.78 7.16 -7.89
CA ARG A 45 -23.47 5.82 -7.38
C ARG A 45 -23.96 5.60 -5.95
N ALA A 46 -23.79 6.60 -5.08
CA ALA A 46 -24.19 6.51 -3.68
C ALA A 46 -25.69 6.77 -3.45
N GLY A 47 -26.45 7.16 -4.49
CA GLY A 47 -27.85 7.50 -4.40
C GLY A 47 -28.12 8.75 -3.56
N VAL A 48 -27.24 9.75 -3.65
CA VAL A 48 -27.35 11.02 -2.90
C VAL A 48 -27.17 12.22 -3.83
N GLY A 49 -27.54 13.43 -3.36
CA GLY A 49 -27.28 14.65 -4.14
C GLY A 49 -25.82 15.11 -4.08
N PRO A 50 -25.26 15.77 -5.12
CA PRO A 50 -23.87 16.25 -5.12
C PRO A 50 -23.51 17.18 -3.95
N ALA A 51 -24.43 18.06 -3.56
CA ALA A 51 -24.26 18.92 -2.38
C ALA A 51 -24.13 18.13 -1.07
N THR A 52 -24.71 16.93 -1.00
CA THR A 52 -24.51 16.02 0.14
C THR A 52 -23.10 15.46 0.14
N VAL A 53 -22.57 15.02 -1.01
CA VAL A 53 -21.19 14.53 -1.11
C VAL A 53 -20.21 15.62 -0.67
N LEU A 54 -20.33 16.83 -1.23
CA LEU A 54 -19.46 17.97 -0.90
C LEU A 54 -19.51 18.37 0.59
N ARG A 55 -20.69 18.26 1.23
CA ARG A 55 -20.84 18.52 2.67
C ARG A 55 -20.08 17.51 3.54
N HIS A 56 -20.02 16.26 3.11
CA HIS A 56 -19.30 15.21 3.82
C HIS A 56 -17.79 15.21 3.48
N PHE A 57 -17.46 15.49 2.22
CA PHE A 57 -16.11 15.44 1.68
C PHE A 57 -15.90 16.63 0.74
N PRO A 58 -15.31 17.74 1.23
CA PRO A 58 -15.19 18.97 0.45
C PRO A 58 -14.13 18.89 -0.67
N THR A 59 -13.27 17.87 -0.66
CA THR A 59 -12.17 17.69 -1.62
C THR A 59 -12.03 16.23 -2.05
N ILE A 60 -11.39 16.01 -3.20
CA ILE A 60 -11.00 14.66 -3.66
C ILE A 60 -10.07 14.00 -2.63
N GLY A 61 -9.13 14.76 -2.06
CA GLY A 61 -8.28 14.29 -0.98
C GLY A 61 -9.05 13.77 0.23
N ALA A 62 -10.12 14.45 0.64
CA ALA A 62 -10.99 13.99 1.73
C ALA A 62 -11.69 12.67 1.41
N LEU A 63 -12.07 12.44 0.14
CA LEU A 63 -12.60 11.16 -0.33
C LEU A 63 -11.53 10.05 -0.30
N VAL A 64 -10.32 10.33 -0.79
CA VAL A 64 -9.19 9.39 -0.77
C VAL A 64 -8.85 8.96 0.65
N MET A 65 -8.70 9.92 1.57
CA MET A 65 -8.40 9.64 2.97
C MET A 65 -9.50 8.81 3.64
N ALA A 66 -10.76 9.05 3.29
CA ALA A 66 -11.88 8.29 3.83
C ALA A 66 -11.91 6.83 3.32
N CYS A 67 -11.41 6.57 2.11
CA CYS A 67 -11.22 5.22 1.59
C CYS A 67 -10.03 4.49 2.24
N GLY A 68 -9.05 5.25 2.74
CA GLY A 68 -7.75 4.74 3.20
C GLY A 68 -7.84 3.63 4.25
N ALA A 69 -8.77 3.71 5.21
CA ALA A 69 -8.92 2.69 6.25
C ALA A 69 -9.34 1.32 5.67
N HIS A 70 -10.32 1.30 4.76
CA HIS A 70 -10.75 0.07 4.09
C HIS A 70 -9.66 -0.47 3.16
N VAL A 71 -8.98 0.42 2.43
CA VAL A 71 -7.85 0.02 1.57
C VAL A 71 -6.73 -0.59 2.41
N ALA A 72 -6.40 -0.01 3.56
CA ALA A 72 -5.38 -0.54 4.46
C ALA A 72 -5.78 -1.88 5.10
N GLU A 73 -7.05 -2.07 5.45
CA GLU A 73 -7.58 -3.32 5.99
C GLU A 73 -7.51 -4.46 4.95
N ASP A 74 -7.91 -4.21 3.70
CA ASP A 74 -7.83 -5.20 2.62
C ASP A 74 -6.37 -5.51 2.25
N MET A 75 -5.60 -4.44 2.04
CA MET A 75 -4.26 -4.54 1.47
C MET A 75 -3.23 -5.01 2.50
N ARG A 76 -3.39 -4.59 3.76
CA ARG A 76 -2.43 -4.79 4.86
C ARG A 76 -1.01 -4.43 4.42
N PRO A 77 -0.73 -3.13 4.17
CA PRO A 77 0.62 -2.71 3.81
C PRO A 77 1.61 -3.00 4.93
N PRO A 78 2.89 -3.22 4.61
CA PRO A 78 3.92 -3.28 5.62
C PRO A 78 4.06 -1.91 6.30
N PHE A 79 4.26 -1.91 7.61
CA PHE A 79 4.59 -0.71 8.38
C PHE A 79 5.96 -0.88 9.04
N PRO A 80 6.75 0.21 9.17
CA PRO A 80 8.07 0.12 9.78
C PRO A 80 8.07 -0.47 11.19
N ALA A 81 7.03 -0.18 11.98
CA ALA A 81 6.91 -0.64 13.36
C ALA A 81 6.72 -2.16 13.48
N ASP A 82 6.19 -2.82 12.44
CA ASP A 82 5.90 -4.26 12.45
C ASP A 82 7.07 -5.10 11.90
N ALA A 83 8.06 -4.44 11.28
CA ALA A 83 9.16 -5.12 10.61
C ALA A 83 9.94 -6.04 11.56
N PRO A 84 10.38 -5.63 12.76
CA PRO A 84 11.18 -6.50 13.64
C PRO A 84 10.48 -7.83 13.99
N GLN A 85 9.17 -7.78 14.24
CA GLN A 85 8.37 -8.95 14.62
C GLN A 85 8.26 -9.94 13.46
N LEU A 86 8.20 -9.47 12.21
CA LEU A 86 8.15 -10.35 11.03
C LEU A 86 9.42 -11.19 10.87
N PHE A 87 10.57 -10.71 11.36
CA PHE A 87 11.84 -11.43 11.25
C PHE A 87 12.31 -12.08 12.56
N GLN A 88 11.47 -12.06 13.60
CA GLN A 88 11.81 -12.65 14.90
C GLN A 88 12.12 -14.15 14.76
N GLY A 89 13.26 -14.58 15.32
CA GLY A 89 13.70 -15.98 15.28
C GLY A 89 14.36 -16.42 13.97
N LEU A 90 14.43 -15.56 12.94
CA LEU A 90 15.12 -15.85 11.70
C LEU A 90 16.61 -15.51 11.81
N VAL A 91 17.44 -16.55 11.90
CA VAL A 91 18.88 -16.44 12.15
C VAL A 91 19.68 -16.22 10.86
N THR A 92 19.33 -16.89 9.76
CA THR A 92 20.16 -16.86 8.55
C THR A 92 19.68 -15.79 7.58
N ARG A 93 20.61 -15.14 6.87
CA ARG A 93 20.27 -14.18 5.79
C ARG A 93 19.34 -14.79 4.75
N GLN A 94 19.56 -16.06 4.39
CA GLN A 94 18.69 -16.80 3.47
C GLN A 94 17.24 -16.86 3.97
N SER A 95 17.03 -17.24 5.23
CA SER A 95 15.67 -17.31 5.80
C SER A 95 14.99 -15.94 5.89
N ARG A 96 15.76 -14.87 6.15
CA ARG A 96 15.25 -13.49 6.15
C ARG A 96 14.83 -13.06 4.74
N LEU A 97 15.66 -13.32 3.73
CA LEU A 97 15.33 -13.01 2.33
C LEU A 97 14.08 -13.76 1.85
N GLU A 98 13.97 -15.04 2.17
CA GLU A 98 12.78 -15.84 1.86
C GLU A 98 11.52 -15.26 2.54
N ARG A 99 11.64 -14.83 3.81
CA ARG A 99 10.54 -14.17 4.52
C ARG A 99 10.15 -12.84 3.89
N LEU A 100 11.12 -11.99 3.55
CA LEU A 100 10.88 -10.71 2.87
C LEU A 100 10.11 -10.93 1.58
N VAL A 101 10.59 -11.85 0.73
CA VAL A 101 9.98 -12.12 -0.58
C VAL A 101 8.58 -12.70 -0.44
N ALA A 102 8.35 -13.61 0.52
CA ALA A 102 7.03 -14.15 0.79
C ALA A 102 6.05 -13.08 1.29
N GLU A 103 6.49 -12.18 2.19
CA GLU A 103 5.66 -11.08 2.69
C GLU A 103 5.28 -10.11 1.57
N LEU A 104 6.24 -9.72 0.73
CA LEU A 104 5.99 -8.85 -0.41
C LEU A 104 5.06 -9.50 -1.46
N ASP A 105 5.22 -10.79 -1.75
CA ASP A 105 4.30 -11.51 -2.65
C ASP A 105 2.88 -11.50 -2.09
N ALA A 106 2.70 -11.81 -0.80
CA ALA A 106 1.40 -11.79 -0.14
C ALA A 106 0.78 -10.38 -0.12
N PHE A 107 1.58 -9.35 0.15
CA PHE A 107 1.16 -7.95 0.10
C PHE A 107 0.71 -7.55 -1.31
N TYR A 108 1.53 -7.81 -2.33
CA TYR A 108 1.20 -7.46 -3.71
C TYR A 108 0.03 -8.27 -4.29
N MET A 109 -0.14 -9.51 -3.87
CA MET A 109 -1.34 -10.30 -4.22
C MET A 109 -2.64 -9.62 -3.78
N ARG A 110 -2.62 -8.90 -2.66
CA ARG A 110 -3.79 -8.13 -2.16
C ARG A 110 -3.85 -6.73 -2.76
N GLY A 111 -2.70 -6.07 -2.92
CA GLY A 111 -2.61 -4.63 -3.13
C GLY A 111 -2.25 -4.15 -4.54
N ALA A 112 -1.64 -5.00 -5.38
CA ALA A 112 -0.97 -4.54 -6.59
C ALA A 112 -1.86 -3.71 -7.50
N PHE A 113 -3.13 -4.10 -7.66
CA PHE A 113 -4.09 -3.35 -8.47
C PHE A 113 -4.25 -1.90 -8.02
N ARG A 114 -4.52 -1.69 -6.73
CA ARG A 114 -4.74 -0.35 -6.14
C ARG A 114 -3.44 0.45 -6.07
N LEU A 115 -2.31 -0.19 -5.76
CA LEU A 115 -0.99 0.46 -5.78
C LEU A 115 -0.66 1.04 -7.16
N LEU A 116 -0.91 0.27 -8.22
CA LEU A 116 -0.66 0.71 -9.60
C LEU A 116 -1.60 1.84 -10.01
N LYS A 117 -2.87 1.80 -9.59
CA LYS A 117 -3.83 2.89 -9.82
C LYS A 117 -3.41 4.17 -9.07
N ALA A 118 -3.04 4.04 -7.79
CA ALA A 118 -2.55 5.17 -7.00
C ALA A 118 -1.29 5.81 -7.62
N ALA A 119 -0.36 4.98 -8.11
CA ALA A 119 0.86 5.46 -8.77
C ALA A 119 0.58 6.28 -10.04
N ASN A 120 -0.47 5.95 -10.81
CA ASN A 120 -0.83 6.71 -12.01
C ASN A 120 -1.34 8.13 -11.70
N ASP A 121 -1.94 8.31 -10.52
CA ASP A 121 -2.59 9.57 -10.10
C ASP A 121 -1.75 10.37 -9.08
N ARG A 122 -0.54 9.90 -8.73
CA ARG A 122 0.29 10.46 -7.64
C ARG A 122 0.61 11.94 -7.80
N ASP A 123 0.89 12.39 -9.02
CA ASP A 123 1.28 13.78 -9.31
C ASP A 123 0.08 14.75 -9.27
N ARG A 124 -1.14 14.21 -9.23
CA ARG A 124 -2.39 14.99 -9.26
C ARG A 124 -3.06 15.06 -7.90
N ILE A 125 -2.78 14.09 -7.02
CA ILE A 125 -3.48 13.91 -5.75
C ILE A 125 -2.45 13.63 -4.63
N PRO A 126 -2.10 14.64 -3.82
CA PRO A 126 -1.08 14.54 -2.79
C PRO A 126 -1.29 13.39 -1.79
N GLU A 127 -2.55 13.08 -1.46
CA GLU A 127 -2.88 12.00 -0.51
C GLU A 127 -2.49 10.62 -1.05
N LEU A 128 -2.49 10.43 -2.39
CA LEU A 128 -2.00 9.18 -3.00
C LEU A 128 -0.48 9.10 -2.96
N ASP A 129 0.21 10.22 -3.19
CA ASP A 129 1.67 10.27 -3.07
C ASP A 129 2.13 9.97 -1.63
N GLN A 130 1.46 10.58 -0.64
CA GLN A 130 1.70 10.30 0.79
C GLN A 130 1.48 8.82 1.14
N PHE A 131 0.43 8.21 0.60
CA PHE A 131 0.16 6.79 0.78
C PHE A 131 1.27 5.91 0.17
N LEU A 132 1.75 6.24 -1.04
CA LEU A 132 2.84 5.50 -1.68
C LEU A 132 4.16 5.65 -0.92
N ILE A 133 4.48 6.84 -0.42
CA ILE A 133 5.64 7.08 0.45
C ILE A 133 5.56 6.24 1.73
N MET A 134 4.37 6.14 2.34
CA MET A 134 4.16 5.30 3.51
C MET A 134 4.41 3.82 3.21
N VAL A 135 3.90 3.32 2.08
CA VAL A 135 4.15 1.95 1.62
C VAL A 135 5.64 1.70 1.38
N ASP A 136 6.32 2.63 0.70
CA ASP A 136 7.76 2.53 0.44
C ASP A 136 8.56 2.47 1.75
N GLY A 137 8.22 3.31 2.74
CA GLY A 137 8.86 3.27 4.06
C GLY A 137 8.68 1.94 4.78
N GLY A 138 7.50 1.30 4.64
CA GLY A 138 7.26 -0.04 5.16
C GLY A 138 8.12 -1.11 4.48
N ILE A 139 8.20 -1.10 3.16
CA ILE A 139 9.04 -2.03 2.38
C ILE A 139 10.52 -1.82 2.72
N GLU A 140 10.97 -0.57 2.83
CA GLU A 140 12.33 -0.22 3.21
C GLU A 140 12.69 -0.78 4.59
N ALA A 141 11.78 -0.68 5.56
CA ALA A 141 11.98 -1.25 6.89
C ALA A 141 12.15 -2.78 6.84
N LEU A 142 11.34 -3.49 6.03
CA LEU A 142 11.51 -4.94 5.83
C LEU A 142 12.87 -5.28 5.19
N ILE A 143 13.32 -4.47 4.24
CA ILE A 143 14.64 -4.64 3.61
C ILE A 143 15.75 -4.41 4.63
N ARG A 144 15.69 -3.33 5.42
CA ARG A 144 16.70 -3.04 6.45
C ARG A 144 16.75 -4.13 7.50
N GLU A 145 15.60 -4.65 7.95
CA GLU A 145 15.55 -5.82 8.83
C GLU A 145 16.24 -7.02 8.17
N THR A 146 15.99 -7.29 6.89
CA THR A 146 16.68 -8.38 6.18
C THR A 146 18.21 -8.26 6.26
N LEU A 147 18.74 -7.04 6.38
CA LEU A 147 20.18 -6.74 6.41
C LEU A 147 20.80 -6.59 7.81
N ALA A 148 20.02 -6.71 8.89
CA ALA A 148 20.29 -6.25 10.28
C ALA A 148 21.71 -6.42 10.89
N GLU A 149 22.60 -7.23 10.33
CA GLU A 149 23.99 -7.40 10.78
C GLU A 149 24.98 -6.42 10.11
N GLU A 150 24.52 -5.66 9.11
CA GLU A 150 25.33 -4.73 8.33
C GLU A 150 24.72 -3.33 8.39
N VAL A 151 25.55 -2.30 8.28
CA VAL A 151 25.08 -0.95 7.95
C VAL A 151 25.04 -0.86 6.42
N PRO A 152 23.87 -1.04 5.77
CA PRO A 152 23.80 -1.05 4.32
C PRO A 152 24.09 0.35 3.78
N SER A 153 24.71 0.41 2.60
CA SER A 153 24.79 1.67 1.87
C SER A 153 23.39 2.06 1.37
N GLU A 154 23.09 3.36 1.32
CA GLU A 154 21.82 3.84 0.76
C GLU A 154 21.68 3.46 -0.73
N GLN A 155 22.80 3.28 -1.43
CA GLN A 155 22.81 2.70 -2.79
C GLN A 155 22.26 1.27 -2.81
N LEU A 156 22.70 0.40 -1.88
CA LEU A 156 22.20 -0.96 -1.79
C LEU A 156 20.70 -0.97 -1.45
N ILE A 157 20.26 -0.14 -0.50
CA ILE A 157 18.83 0.01 -0.16
C ILE A 157 18.02 0.40 -1.41
N GLY A 158 18.46 1.40 -2.17
CA GLY A 158 17.80 1.81 -3.40
C GLY A 158 17.69 0.69 -4.45
N VAL A 159 18.74 -0.12 -4.62
CA VAL A 159 18.71 -1.27 -5.54
C VAL A 159 17.74 -2.35 -5.06
N LEU A 160 17.75 -2.67 -3.76
CA LEU A 160 16.83 -3.66 -3.21
C LEU A 160 15.38 -3.17 -3.27
N MET A 161 15.12 -1.89 -3.01
CA MET A 161 13.80 -1.26 -3.22
C MET A 161 13.32 -1.41 -4.66
N ALA A 162 14.19 -1.15 -5.64
CA ALA A 162 13.85 -1.29 -7.06
C ALA A 162 13.51 -2.74 -7.43
N LEU A 163 14.30 -3.71 -6.96
CA LEU A 163 14.07 -5.15 -7.19
C LEU A 163 12.80 -5.65 -6.48
N CYS A 164 12.50 -5.12 -5.30
CA CYS A 164 11.30 -5.43 -4.52
C CYS A 164 10.04 -4.72 -5.01
N SER A 165 10.12 -3.90 -6.07
CA SER A 165 8.98 -3.11 -6.54
C SER A 165 7.83 -3.94 -7.09
N VAL A 166 6.60 -3.41 -6.98
CA VAL A 166 5.40 -4.00 -7.58
C VAL A 166 5.55 -4.23 -9.09
N SER A 167 6.35 -3.42 -9.78
CA SER A 167 6.64 -3.55 -11.21
C SER A 167 7.42 -4.81 -11.53
N VAL A 168 8.48 -5.12 -10.76
CA VAL A 168 9.26 -6.36 -10.91
C VAL A 168 8.40 -7.56 -10.57
N TRP A 169 7.66 -7.50 -9.46
CA TRP A 169 6.73 -8.56 -9.06
C TRP A 169 5.69 -8.86 -10.16
N ARG A 170 5.06 -7.82 -10.72
CA ARG A 170 4.09 -7.96 -11.82
C ARG A 170 4.73 -8.51 -13.08
N GLY A 171 5.97 -8.10 -13.38
CA GLY A 171 6.76 -8.66 -14.48
C GLY A 171 6.96 -10.15 -14.33
N LEU A 172 7.44 -10.59 -13.16
CA LEU A 172 7.63 -12.02 -12.83
C LEU A 172 6.32 -12.81 -12.93
N LYS A 173 5.18 -12.27 -12.49
CA LYS A 173 3.87 -12.96 -12.60
C LYS A 173 3.44 -13.24 -14.03
N ARG A 174 3.90 -12.45 -15.02
CA ARG A 174 3.57 -12.61 -16.44
C ARG A 174 4.42 -13.65 -17.17
N THR A 175 5.43 -14.22 -16.52
CA THR A 175 6.37 -15.17 -17.14
C THR A 175 5.84 -16.61 -17.26
N GLY A 176 4.71 -16.92 -16.59
CA GLY A 176 4.18 -18.29 -16.53
C GLY A 176 4.89 -19.21 -15.51
N LEU A 177 5.92 -18.72 -14.81
CA LEU A 177 6.58 -19.45 -13.73
C LEU A 177 5.64 -19.71 -12.55
N THR A 178 5.89 -20.77 -11.78
CA THR A 178 5.18 -21.04 -10.51
C THR A 178 5.54 -20.02 -9.43
N GLU A 179 4.74 -19.93 -8.36
CA GLU A 179 5.02 -19.05 -7.23
C GLU A 179 6.40 -19.29 -6.61
N ARG A 180 6.71 -20.55 -6.30
CA ARG A 180 8.00 -20.95 -5.74
C ARG A 180 9.17 -20.54 -6.63
N GLN A 181 9.05 -20.70 -7.94
CA GLN A 181 10.08 -20.30 -8.89
C GLN A 181 10.28 -18.78 -8.91
N ARG A 182 9.19 -17.99 -8.92
CA ARG A 182 9.28 -16.53 -8.90
C ARG A 182 9.91 -16.02 -7.61
N GLN A 183 9.50 -16.57 -6.46
CA GLN A 183 10.07 -16.20 -5.16
C GLN A 183 11.55 -16.57 -5.08
N GLY A 184 11.93 -17.78 -5.53
CA GLY A 184 13.34 -18.20 -5.59
C GLY A 184 14.20 -17.29 -6.46
N ILE A 185 13.73 -16.95 -7.67
CA ILE A 185 14.42 -16.01 -8.57
C ILE A 185 14.61 -14.65 -7.88
N LEU A 186 13.58 -14.12 -7.22
CA LEU A 186 13.71 -12.83 -6.54
C LEU A 186 14.72 -12.90 -5.39
N VAL A 187 14.73 -13.98 -4.59
CA VAL A 187 15.77 -14.19 -3.57
C VAL A 187 17.17 -14.19 -4.19
N ASP A 188 17.38 -14.90 -5.30
CA ASP A 188 18.68 -14.97 -5.97
C ASP A 188 19.11 -13.62 -6.58
N LEU A 189 18.16 -12.84 -7.12
CA LEU A 189 18.41 -11.47 -7.59
C LEU A 189 18.83 -10.55 -6.45
N LEU A 190 18.16 -10.61 -5.30
CA LEU A 190 18.49 -9.81 -4.13
C LEU A 190 19.90 -10.17 -3.60
N LYS A 191 20.23 -11.47 -3.52
CA LYS A 191 21.57 -11.94 -3.14
C LYS A 191 22.65 -11.43 -4.11
N SER A 192 22.36 -11.50 -5.41
CA SER A 192 23.29 -11.01 -6.44
C SER A 192 23.52 -9.50 -6.31
N ALA A 193 22.47 -8.73 -6.04
CA ALA A 193 22.58 -7.29 -5.80
C ALA A 193 23.43 -6.97 -4.56
N MET A 194 23.22 -7.71 -3.45
CA MET A 194 24.01 -7.56 -2.23
C MET A 194 25.50 -7.87 -2.44
N ALA A 195 25.83 -8.84 -3.29
CA ALA A 195 27.22 -9.15 -3.64
C ALA A 195 27.86 -8.11 -4.57
N ALA A 196 27.07 -7.47 -5.43
CA ALA A 196 27.54 -6.52 -6.43
C ALA A 196 27.65 -5.08 -5.91
N VAL A 197 26.86 -4.69 -4.91
CA VAL A 197 26.82 -3.32 -4.36
C VAL A 197 27.45 -3.33 -2.96
N PRO A 198 28.66 -2.77 -2.77
CA PRO A 198 29.33 -2.81 -1.48
C PRO A 198 28.54 -2.08 -0.37
N SER A 199 28.46 -2.71 0.81
CA SER A 199 28.17 -2.01 2.06
C SER A 199 29.36 -1.12 2.43
N ARG A 200 29.11 0.11 2.95
CA ARG A 200 30.22 0.94 3.45
C ARG A 200 30.84 0.20 4.62
N ARG A 201 32.15 -0.11 4.55
CA ARG A 201 32.89 -0.61 5.71
C ARG A 201 32.75 0.41 6.84
N SER A 202 32.28 -0.04 8.01
CA SER A 202 32.35 0.75 9.24
C SER A 202 33.80 1.18 9.45
N ALA A 203 34.07 2.48 9.41
CA ALA A 203 35.36 3.00 9.83
C ALA A 203 35.58 2.56 11.29
N SER A 204 36.60 1.73 11.50
CA SER A 204 37.10 1.37 12.83
C SER A 204 37.79 2.56 13.48
#